data_AF-A0AAW2IBL2-F1
#
_entry.id   AF-A0AAW2IBL2-F1
#
_cell.length_a   1.000
_cell.length_b   1.000
_cell.length_c   1.000
_cell.angle_alpha   90.00
_cell.angle_beta   90.00
_cell.angle_gamma   90.00
#
_symmetry.space_group_name_H-M   'P 1'
#
loop_
_entity.id
_entity.type
_entity.pdbx_description
1 polymer ?
#
loop_
_entity_poly.entity_id
_entity_poly.type
_entity_poly.pdbx_seq_one_letter_code
_entity_poly.pdbx_strand_id
1 'polypeptide(L)'
;MACENWPPPLPSLPLYPPCIKKPKEPEKPPPVAPKNSTHEEWWRDFLAQALKRAAESDKKKKSCLYELTSKQRRELLPVRIPTKREKLIRKIPLPAGSYPPNGLPIWERLYLDCPLPMLGAPPDALVFARQQIGQKLWKTGEEQEFILYDPQGYEVQFSYENVHDPHLTNYYQGREIRGFLLSRGEASADGWSICTLKRFNQYRKYLRRVHLSLVHKELEYQDALQYELHMIKMYKQIMDETMEQTERKAMMEEAGAANREALRDYHMNRIKRLLKNIRDKERRVRKLYKRRAREQELRIKKGQRLQAEQELKKKISDELNRRKKIATLRRWHESDEKRMKFLRKIAEDKARQKAEKVRQRWHRKIDNQRMMFAAQDEHLELHANIRKENIELRNKYAEKIRQKQLEQFQELQKVQLRKKAVAKRRKEETRMSVAVMEAWLGILKTVNATERRLDLLLILSNLLTI
;
A
#
# COMPACT_ATOMS: atom_id res chain seq x y z
N MET A 1 -35.89 32.93 -12.39
CA MET A 1 -35.37 32.83 -11.01
C MET A 1 -33.91 33.25 -11.05
N ALA A 2 -33.50 34.21 -10.23
CA ALA A 2 -32.11 34.63 -10.15
C ALA A 2 -31.30 33.68 -9.24
N CYS A 3 -30.01 33.55 -9.48
CA CYS A 3 -29.06 32.85 -8.59
C CYS A 3 -27.92 33.81 -8.27
N GLU A 4 -28.16 34.71 -7.33
CA GLU A 4 -27.14 35.53 -6.70
C GLU A 4 -26.31 34.68 -5.71
N ASN A 5 -25.08 35.12 -5.41
CA ASN A 5 -24.03 34.46 -4.63
C ASN A 5 -23.10 33.50 -5.40
N TRP A 6 -22.18 34.09 -6.15
CA TRP A 6 -20.79 33.60 -6.23
C TRP A 6 -19.86 34.64 -5.57
N PRO A 7 -18.90 34.25 -4.73
CA PRO A 7 -17.92 35.18 -4.16
C PRO A 7 -16.94 35.67 -5.24
N PRO A 8 -16.40 36.90 -5.13
CA PRO A 8 -15.45 37.44 -6.10
C PRO A 8 -14.11 36.67 -6.08
N PRO A 9 -13.36 36.64 -7.20
CA PRO A 9 -12.06 36.01 -7.26
C PRO A 9 -11.02 36.73 -6.41
N LEU A 10 -10.07 35.97 -5.85
CA LEU A 10 -8.94 36.51 -5.08
C LEU A 10 -8.02 37.37 -5.97
N PRO A 11 -7.39 38.43 -5.41
CA PRO A 11 -6.49 39.30 -6.16
C PRO A 11 -5.24 38.55 -6.65
N SER A 12 -4.75 38.93 -7.82
CA SER A 12 -3.57 38.35 -8.44
C SER A 12 -2.29 38.66 -7.65
N LEU A 13 -1.53 37.62 -7.31
CA LEU A 13 -0.16 37.78 -6.82
C LEU A 13 0.73 38.31 -7.96
N PRO A 14 1.61 39.31 -7.70
CA PRO A 14 2.49 39.84 -8.72
C PRO A 14 3.53 38.80 -9.14
N LEU A 15 3.71 38.65 -10.46
CA LEU A 15 4.86 37.97 -11.04
C LEU A 15 6.13 38.84 -10.91
N TYR A 16 7.28 38.19 -11.07
CA TYR A 16 8.66 38.71 -11.03
C TYR A 16 9.28 38.97 -9.64
N PRO A 17 10.40 38.31 -9.30
CA PRO A 17 11.30 38.76 -8.25
C PRO A 17 12.15 39.97 -8.74
N PRO A 18 12.62 40.84 -7.83
CA PRO A 18 13.39 42.04 -8.20
C PRO A 18 14.77 41.70 -8.78
N CYS A 19 15.25 42.56 -9.67
CA CYS A 19 16.51 42.39 -10.40
C CYS A 19 17.73 42.26 -9.46
N ILE A 20 18.44 41.14 -9.55
CA ILE A 20 19.76 40.98 -8.91
C ILE A 20 20.74 41.94 -9.59
N LYS A 21 21.22 42.95 -8.85
CA LYS A 21 22.29 43.83 -9.31
C LYS A 21 23.55 42.98 -9.55
N LYS A 22 24.20 43.13 -10.71
CA LYS A 22 25.48 42.48 -11.01
C LYS A 22 26.49 42.84 -9.90
N PRO A 23 27.25 41.88 -9.35
CA PRO A 23 28.42 42.22 -8.55
C PRO A 23 29.43 42.97 -9.44
N LYS A 24 30.17 43.93 -8.86
CA LYS A 24 31.34 44.50 -9.54
C LYS A 24 32.37 43.38 -9.77
N GLU A 25 33.06 43.44 -10.90
CA GLU A 25 34.30 42.68 -11.07
C GLU A 25 35.34 43.20 -10.07
N PRO A 26 36.05 42.31 -9.34
CA PRO A 26 37.17 42.72 -8.51
C PRO A 26 38.37 43.09 -9.41
N GLU A 27 38.98 44.24 -9.14
CA GLU A 27 40.20 44.67 -9.82
C GLU A 27 41.33 43.67 -9.58
N LYS A 28 42.16 43.43 -10.59
CA LYS A 28 43.30 42.50 -10.47
C LYS A 28 44.36 43.11 -9.54
N PRO A 29 44.75 42.44 -8.44
CA PRO A 29 45.88 42.91 -7.65
C PRO A 29 47.19 42.83 -8.46
N PRO A 30 48.17 43.72 -8.20
CA PRO A 30 49.45 43.71 -8.89
C PRO A 30 50.26 42.44 -8.58
N PRO A 31 51.21 42.04 -9.45
CA PRO A 31 52.00 40.83 -9.26
C PRO A 31 52.95 40.95 -8.06
N VAL A 32 52.68 40.19 -7.00
CA VAL A 32 53.54 40.10 -5.81
C VAL A 32 54.64 39.06 -6.07
N ALA A 33 55.90 39.45 -5.85
CA ALA A 33 57.05 38.56 -6.00
C ALA A 33 57.03 37.41 -4.97
N PRO A 34 57.52 36.20 -5.33
CA PRO A 34 57.29 34.99 -4.53
C PRO A 34 58.02 35.03 -3.19
N LYS A 35 57.30 34.70 -2.10
CA LYS A 35 57.89 34.46 -0.78
C LYS A 35 57.25 33.23 -0.11
N ASN A 36 58.12 32.26 0.21
CA ASN A 36 57.90 31.11 1.09
C ASN A 36 56.80 30.12 0.65
N SER A 37 57.19 29.13 -0.16
CA SER A 37 56.27 28.15 -0.77
C SER A 37 55.50 27.29 0.26
N THR A 38 56.07 27.04 1.43
CA THR A 38 55.53 26.14 2.46
C THR A 38 54.12 26.50 2.94
N HIS A 39 53.75 27.79 2.96
CA HIS A 39 52.39 28.20 3.35
C HIS A 39 51.38 27.98 2.21
N GLU A 40 51.76 28.23 0.95
CA GLU A 40 50.90 27.90 -0.20
C GLU A 40 50.75 26.38 -0.39
N GLU A 41 51.83 25.62 -0.22
CA GLU A 41 51.81 24.15 -0.23
C GLU A 41 50.86 23.62 0.84
N TRP A 42 50.96 24.12 2.08
CA TRP A 42 50.04 23.77 3.17
C TRP A 42 48.58 24.10 2.85
N TRP A 43 48.27 25.26 2.27
CA TRP A 43 46.91 25.61 1.86
C TRP A 43 46.41 24.75 0.69
N ARG A 44 47.26 24.42 -0.29
CA ARG A 44 46.92 23.53 -1.40
C ARG A 44 46.61 22.12 -0.90
N ASP A 45 47.43 21.58 0.00
CA ASP A 45 47.20 20.26 0.61
C ASP A 45 45.99 20.25 1.55
N PHE A 46 45.78 21.30 2.36
CA PHE A 46 44.61 21.43 3.20
C PHE A 46 43.32 21.46 2.36
N LEU A 47 43.30 22.24 1.28
CA LEU A 47 42.19 22.29 0.34
C LEU A 47 42.02 20.97 -0.42
N ALA A 48 43.09 20.31 -0.83
CA ALA A 48 43.03 18.99 -1.47
C ALA A 48 42.48 17.90 -0.52
N GLN A 49 42.87 17.92 0.76
CA GLN A 49 42.31 17.03 1.78
C GLN A 49 40.85 17.38 2.09
N ALA A 50 40.49 18.66 2.17
CA ALA A 50 39.11 19.10 2.37
C ALA A 50 38.22 18.68 1.19
N LEU A 51 38.69 18.81 -0.05
CA LEU A 51 37.99 18.36 -1.26
C LEU A 51 37.88 16.83 -1.35
N LYS A 52 38.92 16.08 -0.97
CA LYS A 52 38.84 14.60 -0.83
C LYS A 52 37.78 14.20 0.21
N ARG A 53 37.83 14.77 1.41
CA ARG A 53 36.83 14.54 2.48
C ARG A 53 35.41 14.95 2.04
N ALA A 54 35.26 16.06 1.31
CA ALA A 54 33.98 16.49 0.76
C ALA A 54 33.44 15.49 -0.28
N ALA A 55 34.29 15.05 -1.22
CA ALA A 55 33.94 14.05 -2.25
C ALA A 55 33.61 12.68 -1.64
N GLU A 56 34.29 12.26 -0.58
CA GLU A 56 33.95 11.06 0.21
C GLU A 56 32.64 11.23 0.98
N SER A 57 32.37 12.43 1.52
CA SER A 57 31.07 12.76 2.10
C SER A 57 29.95 12.67 1.05
N ASP A 58 30.20 13.14 -0.17
CA ASP A 58 29.21 13.20 -1.24
C ASP A 58 28.96 11.84 -1.89
N LYS A 59 29.99 10.98 -1.98
CA LYS A 59 29.85 9.55 -2.24
C LYS A 59 28.95 8.89 -1.18
N LYS A 60 29.14 9.20 0.11
CA LYS A 60 28.31 8.69 1.22
C LYS A 60 26.91 9.33 1.35
N LYS A 61 26.60 10.42 0.63
CA LYS A 61 25.31 11.15 0.69
C LYS A 61 24.35 10.84 -0.46
N LYS A 62 24.80 10.16 -1.51
CA LYS A 62 24.04 9.93 -2.76
C LYS A 62 23.53 8.49 -2.94
N SER A 63 23.45 7.73 -1.84
CA SER A 63 23.07 6.31 -1.80
C SER A 63 21.57 6.04 -1.98
N CYS A 64 21.01 6.43 -3.14
CA CYS A 64 19.76 5.88 -3.65
C CYS A 64 19.56 6.24 -5.13
N LEU A 65 19.25 5.24 -5.96
CA LEU A 65 18.88 5.35 -7.39
C LEU A 65 20.01 5.89 -8.33
N TYR A 66 20.96 6.67 -7.83
CA TYR A 66 22.11 7.20 -8.58
C TYR A 66 23.29 6.22 -8.73
N GLU A 67 23.37 5.18 -7.90
CA GLU A 67 24.44 4.17 -7.93
C GLU A 67 24.22 3.08 -9.00
N LEU A 68 22.99 2.92 -9.49
CA LEU A 68 22.66 2.03 -10.59
C LEU A 68 23.47 2.36 -11.85
N THR A 69 23.99 1.36 -12.55
CA THR A 69 24.67 1.57 -13.83
C THR A 69 23.75 2.24 -14.87
N SER A 70 24.35 2.93 -15.86
CA SER A 70 23.61 3.50 -17.00
C SER A 70 22.82 2.44 -17.79
N LYS A 71 23.26 1.17 -17.75
CA LYS A 71 22.54 0.02 -18.31
C LYS A 71 21.30 -0.30 -17.48
N GLN A 72 21.45 -0.61 -16.19
CA GLN A 72 20.34 -0.92 -15.28
C GLN A 72 19.27 0.19 -15.25
N ARG A 73 19.67 1.47 -15.27
CA ARG A 73 18.70 2.59 -15.31
C ARG A 73 17.85 2.58 -16.59
N ARG A 74 18.41 2.24 -17.74
CA ARG A 74 17.65 2.11 -19.00
C ARG A 74 16.74 0.88 -19.00
N GLU A 75 17.15 -0.20 -18.38
CA GLU A 75 16.39 -1.46 -18.27
C GLU A 75 15.23 -1.35 -17.25
N LEU A 76 15.41 -0.59 -16.17
CA LEU A 76 14.39 -0.39 -15.12
C LEU A 76 13.28 0.60 -15.50
N LEU A 77 13.52 1.52 -16.45
CA LEU A 77 12.56 2.53 -16.90
C LEU A 77 11.27 1.96 -17.56
N PRO A 78 11.34 1.01 -18.52
CA PRO A 78 10.13 0.45 -19.15
C PRO A 78 9.34 -0.52 -18.24
N VAL A 79 9.87 -0.92 -17.08
CA VAL A 79 9.25 -1.90 -16.20
C VAL A 79 8.12 -1.27 -15.39
N ARG A 80 6.87 -1.44 -15.87
CA ARG A 80 5.65 -1.08 -15.12
C ARG A 80 5.63 -1.77 -13.76
N ILE A 81 5.77 -0.99 -12.70
CA ILE A 81 5.72 -1.48 -11.31
C ILE A 81 4.25 -1.75 -10.93
N PRO A 82 3.89 -2.95 -10.48
CA PRO A 82 2.49 -3.32 -10.27
C PRO A 82 1.87 -2.64 -9.03
N THR A 83 0.60 -2.26 -9.16
CA THR A 83 -0.21 -1.59 -8.12
C THR A 83 -0.53 -2.52 -6.92
N LYS A 84 -1.02 -1.98 -5.78
CA LYS A 84 -1.48 -2.83 -4.64
C LYS A 84 -2.52 -3.87 -5.11
N ARG A 85 -3.48 -3.45 -5.95
CA ARG A 85 -4.53 -4.32 -6.51
C ARG A 85 -3.96 -5.37 -7.46
N GLU A 86 -3.04 -5.00 -8.35
CA GLU A 86 -2.37 -5.97 -9.26
C GLU A 86 -1.52 -6.99 -8.51
N LYS A 87 -0.80 -6.55 -7.46
CA LYS A 87 -0.05 -7.46 -6.57
C LYS A 87 -0.98 -8.42 -5.82
N LEU A 88 -2.18 -7.98 -5.45
CA LEU A 88 -3.16 -8.83 -4.80
C LEU A 88 -3.77 -9.86 -5.76
N ILE A 89 -4.19 -9.41 -6.95
CA ILE A 89 -4.68 -10.29 -8.02
C ILE A 89 -3.68 -11.41 -8.33
N ARG A 90 -2.37 -11.08 -8.40
CA ARG A 90 -1.30 -12.07 -8.62
C ARG A 90 -1.02 -13.02 -7.45
N LYS A 91 -1.38 -12.65 -6.21
CA LYS A 91 -1.25 -13.55 -5.03
C LYS A 91 -2.34 -14.61 -4.99
N ILE A 92 -3.52 -14.30 -5.50
CA ILE A 92 -4.68 -15.18 -5.46
C ILE A 92 -4.54 -16.20 -6.60
N PRO A 93 -4.57 -17.51 -6.31
CA PRO A 93 -4.38 -18.52 -7.35
C PRO A 93 -5.49 -18.44 -8.40
N LEU A 94 -5.08 -18.47 -9.67
CA LEU A 94 -5.99 -18.57 -10.81
C LEU A 94 -6.81 -19.88 -10.72
N PRO A 95 -8.09 -19.87 -11.11
CA PRO A 95 -8.88 -21.10 -11.19
C PRO A 95 -8.23 -22.15 -12.12
N ALA A 96 -8.32 -23.42 -11.75
CA ALA A 96 -7.87 -24.53 -12.60
C ALA A 96 -8.61 -24.50 -13.96
N GLY A 97 -7.89 -24.79 -15.06
CA GLY A 97 -8.41 -24.68 -16.43
C GLY A 97 -8.40 -23.27 -17.02
N SER A 98 -7.83 -22.28 -16.33
CA SER A 98 -7.72 -20.88 -16.82
C SER A 98 -6.78 -20.70 -18.01
N TYR A 99 -5.76 -21.56 -18.13
CA TYR A 99 -4.87 -21.68 -19.28
C TYR A 99 -4.65 -23.18 -19.59
N PRO A 100 -4.42 -23.57 -20.86
CA PRO A 100 -4.09 -24.95 -21.21
C PRO A 100 -2.68 -25.30 -20.70
N PRO A 101 -2.42 -26.56 -20.29
CA PRO A 101 -1.18 -26.95 -19.61
C PRO A 101 0.07 -26.77 -20.48
N ASN A 102 -0.04 -27.05 -21.78
CA ASN A 102 1.06 -26.94 -22.74
C ASN A 102 1.14 -25.53 -23.39
N GLY A 103 0.63 -24.51 -22.68
CA GLY A 103 0.47 -23.15 -23.19
C GLY A 103 1.76 -22.35 -23.29
N LEU A 104 1.66 -21.14 -23.87
CA LEU A 104 2.75 -20.16 -23.76
C LEU A 104 2.77 -19.54 -22.36
N PRO A 105 3.94 -19.39 -21.70
CA PRO A 105 4.05 -18.80 -20.35
C PRO A 105 3.39 -17.42 -20.20
N ILE A 106 3.29 -16.63 -21.29
CA ILE A 106 2.58 -15.34 -21.27
C ILE A 106 1.10 -15.46 -20.87
N TRP A 107 0.45 -16.62 -21.05
CA TRP A 107 -0.98 -16.81 -20.76
C TRP A 107 -1.30 -16.93 -19.26
N GLU A 108 -0.30 -17.25 -18.44
CA GLU A 108 -0.37 -17.20 -16.98
C GLU A 108 -0.39 -15.75 -16.49
N ARG A 109 0.30 -14.84 -17.20
CA ARG A 109 0.40 -13.41 -16.90
C ARG A 109 -0.67 -12.55 -17.60
N LEU A 110 -1.37 -13.10 -18.61
CA LEU A 110 -2.50 -12.42 -19.28
C LEU A 110 -3.77 -12.47 -18.42
N TYR A 111 -4.40 -11.30 -18.27
CA TYR A 111 -5.74 -11.20 -17.70
C TYR A 111 -6.73 -12.13 -18.40
N LEU A 112 -7.64 -12.73 -17.63
CA LEU A 112 -8.61 -13.70 -18.13
C LEU A 112 -9.68 -13.08 -19.06
N ASP A 113 -9.80 -11.75 -19.07
CA ASP A 113 -10.55 -10.97 -20.07
C ASP A 113 -9.95 -11.04 -21.47
N CYS A 114 -8.61 -11.06 -21.55
CA CYS A 114 -7.92 -11.00 -22.82
C CYS A 114 -8.11 -12.33 -23.57
N PRO A 115 -8.62 -12.30 -24.82
CA PRO A 115 -8.67 -13.51 -25.63
C PRO A 115 -7.24 -14.00 -25.86
N LEU A 116 -7.01 -15.30 -25.76
CA LEU A 116 -5.73 -15.86 -26.13
C LEU A 116 -5.50 -15.59 -27.65
N PRO A 117 -4.33 -15.05 -28.03
CA PRO A 117 -4.06 -14.68 -29.41
C PRO A 117 -4.07 -15.91 -30.33
N MET A 118 -4.43 -15.74 -31.61
CA MET A 118 -4.33 -16.83 -32.59
C MET A 118 -2.86 -17.20 -32.83
N LEU A 119 -2.57 -18.49 -33.00
CA LEU A 119 -1.21 -19.02 -32.95
C LEU A 119 -0.90 -19.91 -34.14
N GLY A 120 0.26 -19.68 -34.77
CA GLY A 120 0.97 -20.70 -35.54
C GLY A 120 1.63 -21.70 -34.61
N ALA A 121 0.83 -22.41 -33.80
CA ALA A 121 1.28 -23.48 -32.93
C ALA A 121 1.34 -24.82 -33.70
N PRO A 122 2.17 -25.77 -33.26
CA PRO A 122 2.08 -27.16 -33.70
C PRO A 122 0.68 -27.75 -33.38
N PRO A 123 0.06 -28.56 -34.27
CA PRO A 123 -1.29 -29.12 -34.04
C PRO A 123 -1.37 -30.06 -32.81
N ASP A 124 -0.24 -30.67 -32.49
CA ASP A 124 0.03 -31.57 -31.35
C ASP A 124 0.31 -30.82 -30.04
N ALA A 125 0.68 -29.53 -30.08
CA ALA A 125 1.14 -28.81 -28.89
C ALA A 125 0.02 -28.21 -28.02
N LEU A 126 -1.16 -27.92 -28.56
CA LEU A 126 -2.21 -27.16 -27.84
C LEU A 126 -3.56 -27.89 -27.79
N VAL A 127 -3.87 -28.45 -26.61
CA VAL A 127 -5.20 -28.96 -26.28
C VAL A 127 -5.95 -27.92 -25.43
N PHE A 128 -6.98 -27.30 -26.00
CA PHE A 128 -7.88 -26.40 -25.28
C PHE A 128 -8.96 -27.19 -24.54
N ALA A 129 -8.59 -27.77 -23.39
CA ALA A 129 -9.49 -28.43 -22.46
C ALA A 129 -10.19 -27.42 -21.53
N ARG A 130 -11.43 -27.68 -21.10
CA ARG A 130 -12.12 -26.86 -20.08
C ARG A 130 -12.32 -27.58 -18.76
N GLN A 131 -13.11 -28.66 -18.78
CA GLN A 131 -13.42 -29.47 -17.61
C GLN A 131 -13.64 -30.94 -18.05
N GLN A 132 -13.65 -31.88 -17.11
CA GLN A 132 -13.96 -33.27 -17.42
C GLN A 132 -15.42 -33.43 -17.90
N ILE A 133 -15.62 -34.43 -18.75
CA ILE A 133 -16.92 -34.81 -19.31
C ILE A 133 -17.83 -35.27 -18.15
N GLY A 134 -19.10 -34.87 -18.18
CA GLY A 134 -20.04 -35.09 -17.07
C GLY A 134 -19.85 -34.16 -15.86
N GLN A 135 -18.85 -33.26 -15.85
CA GLN A 135 -18.80 -32.22 -14.82
C GLN A 135 -19.47 -30.92 -15.25
N LYS A 136 -20.31 -30.36 -14.37
CA LYS A 136 -20.92 -29.04 -14.52
C LYS A 136 -19.84 -27.97 -14.79
N LEU A 137 -19.89 -27.39 -15.99
CA LEU A 137 -18.96 -26.36 -16.47
C LEU A 137 -19.11 -25.03 -15.70
N TRP A 138 -20.36 -24.65 -15.45
CA TRP A 138 -20.74 -23.43 -14.77
C TRP A 138 -21.01 -23.73 -13.28
N LYS A 139 -20.03 -23.46 -12.42
CA LYS A 139 -20.13 -23.67 -10.96
C LYS A 139 -20.93 -22.54 -10.32
N THR A 140 -22.26 -22.65 -10.33
CA THR A 140 -23.12 -21.93 -9.39
C THR A 140 -22.78 -22.40 -7.97
N GLY A 141 -22.75 -21.50 -6.99
CA GLY A 141 -22.43 -21.82 -5.59
C GLY A 141 -22.01 -20.58 -4.80
N GLU A 142 -21.78 -20.75 -3.50
CA GLU A 142 -21.39 -19.68 -2.53
C GLU A 142 -20.04 -18.97 -2.86
N GLU A 143 -19.28 -19.43 -3.86
CA GLU A 143 -18.14 -18.75 -4.51
C GLU A 143 -18.56 -17.53 -5.30
N GLN A 144 -19.79 -17.54 -5.80
CA GLN A 144 -20.26 -16.61 -6.82
C GLN A 144 -21.47 -15.86 -6.31
N GLU A 145 -21.20 -14.66 -5.81
CA GLU A 145 -22.21 -13.70 -5.35
C GLU A 145 -23.16 -13.30 -6.49
N PHE A 146 -24.35 -12.82 -6.14
CA PHE A 146 -25.30 -12.33 -7.12
C PHE A 146 -24.77 -11.06 -7.82
N ILE A 147 -24.71 -11.09 -9.14
CA ILE A 147 -24.06 -10.04 -9.94
C ILE A 147 -25.08 -8.96 -10.32
N LEU A 148 -25.02 -7.84 -9.59
CA LEU A 148 -25.88 -6.67 -9.83
C LEU A 148 -25.50 -5.86 -11.08
N TYR A 149 -24.25 -5.96 -11.57
CA TYR A 149 -23.76 -5.14 -12.69
C TYR A 149 -24.03 -5.74 -14.08
N ASP A 150 -24.36 -7.02 -14.17
CA ASP A 150 -24.66 -7.75 -15.41
C ASP A 150 -25.90 -8.65 -15.23
N PRO A 151 -27.09 -8.06 -14.98
CA PRO A 151 -28.31 -8.81 -14.72
C PRO A 151 -28.82 -9.59 -15.95
N GLN A 152 -28.32 -9.27 -17.15
CA GLN A 152 -28.68 -9.90 -18.42
C GLN A 152 -27.63 -10.91 -18.91
N GLY A 153 -26.50 -11.08 -18.20
CA GLY A 153 -25.49 -12.11 -18.47
C GLY A 153 -24.61 -11.87 -19.70
N TYR A 154 -24.45 -10.63 -20.15
CA TYR A 154 -23.73 -10.31 -21.39
C TYR A 154 -22.23 -10.62 -21.36
N GLU A 155 -21.56 -10.64 -20.20
CA GLU A 155 -20.13 -11.02 -20.17
C GLU A 155 -19.91 -12.51 -20.49
N VAL A 156 -20.85 -13.37 -20.06
CA VAL A 156 -20.71 -14.83 -20.01
C VAL A 156 -22.00 -15.49 -20.50
N GLN A 157 -22.00 -15.95 -21.75
CA GLN A 157 -23.10 -16.71 -22.30
C GLN A 157 -23.13 -18.13 -21.70
N PHE A 158 -24.05 -18.36 -20.75
CA PHE A 158 -24.27 -19.66 -20.10
C PHE A 158 -25.04 -20.65 -21.00
N SER A 159 -24.52 -20.92 -22.21
CA SER A 159 -25.10 -21.94 -23.09
C SER A 159 -25.07 -23.31 -22.42
N TYR A 160 -26.17 -24.06 -22.53
CA TYR A 160 -26.22 -25.47 -22.15
C TYR A 160 -25.28 -26.28 -23.07
N GLU A 161 -24.45 -27.13 -22.47
CA GLU A 161 -23.58 -28.05 -23.19
C GLU A 161 -23.73 -29.46 -22.61
N ASN A 162 -24.26 -30.39 -23.41
CA ASN A 162 -24.52 -31.78 -23.02
C ASN A 162 -23.28 -32.51 -22.48
N VAL A 163 -22.09 -32.28 -23.06
CA VAL A 163 -20.81 -32.85 -22.62
C VAL A 163 -20.47 -32.49 -21.16
N HIS A 164 -21.08 -31.43 -20.61
CA HIS A 164 -20.91 -30.94 -19.25
C HIS A 164 -22.16 -31.13 -18.37
N ASP A 165 -23.04 -32.06 -18.75
CA ASP A 165 -24.22 -32.41 -17.97
C ASP A 165 -23.92 -33.56 -16.98
N PRO A 166 -24.07 -33.35 -15.66
CA PRO A 166 -23.89 -34.40 -14.66
C PRO A 166 -24.77 -35.63 -14.86
N HIS A 167 -25.99 -35.45 -15.37
CA HIS A 167 -26.95 -36.54 -15.57
C HIS A 167 -26.58 -37.42 -16.77
N LEU A 168 -25.76 -36.90 -17.70
CA LEU A 168 -25.22 -37.65 -18.85
C LEU A 168 -23.87 -38.31 -18.56
N THR A 169 -23.32 -38.19 -17.35
CA THR A 169 -22.00 -38.78 -16.98
C THR A 169 -21.92 -40.27 -17.32
N ASN A 170 -22.92 -41.06 -16.91
CA ASN A 170 -22.95 -42.51 -17.12
C ASN A 170 -23.03 -42.86 -18.63
N TYR A 171 -23.73 -42.05 -19.42
CA TYR A 171 -23.80 -42.21 -20.88
C TYR A 171 -22.43 -41.99 -21.53
N TYR A 172 -21.69 -40.95 -21.14
CA TYR A 172 -20.35 -40.68 -21.67
C TYR A 172 -19.26 -41.62 -21.13
N GLN A 173 -19.46 -42.27 -19.99
CA GLN A 173 -18.57 -43.32 -19.47
C GLN A 173 -18.64 -44.62 -20.29
N GLY A 174 -19.73 -44.87 -21.01
CA GLY A 174 -19.89 -46.03 -21.88
C GLY A 174 -18.74 -46.13 -22.90
N ARG A 175 -18.11 -47.31 -23.01
CA ARG A 175 -16.90 -47.56 -23.82
C ARG A 175 -17.04 -47.04 -25.25
N GLU A 176 -18.19 -47.29 -25.87
CA GLU A 176 -18.52 -46.89 -27.24
C GLU A 176 -18.61 -45.37 -27.39
N ILE A 177 -19.35 -44.69 -26.50
CA ILE A 177 -19.52 -43.24 -26.51
C ILE A 177 -18.19 -42.52 -26.23
N ARG A 178 -17.38 -43.03 -25.28
CA ARG A 178 -16.03 -42.52 -25.04
C ARG A 178 -15.11 -42.71 -26.23
N GLY A 179 -15.13 -43.90 -26.86
CA GLY A 179 -14.39 -44.17 -28.09
C GLY A 179 -14.79 -43.24 -29.24
N PHE A 180 -16.08 -42.97 -29.39
CA PHE A 180 -16.61 -42.00 -30.35
C PHE A 180 -16.09 -40.58 -30.10
N LEU A 181 -16.20 -40.06 -28.87
CA LEU A 181 -15.72 -38.71 -28.52
C LEU A 181 -14.20 -38.56 -28.70
N LEU A 182 -13.42 -39.60 -28.41
CA LEU A 182 -11.99 -39.65 -28.69
C LEU A 182 -11.71 -39.60 -30.20
N SER A 183 -12.38 -40.44 -30.99
CA SER A 183 -12.23 -40.46 -32.47
C SER A 183 -12.58 -39.13 -33.15
N ARG A 184 -13.45 -38.34 -32.50
CA ARG A 184 -13.92 -37.04 -32.97
C ARG A 184 -13.08 -35.85 -32.48
N GLY A 185 -12.11 -36.09 -31.58
CA GLY A 185 -11.33 -35.02 -30.94
C GLY A 185 -12.13 -34.12 -30.00
N GLU A 186 -13.28 -34.59 -29.50
CA GLU A 186 -14.12 -33.88 -28.52
C GLU A 186 -13.78 -34.27 -27.07
N ALA A 187 -13.09 -35.40 -26.89
CA ALA A 187 -12.52 -35.85 -25.62
C ALA A 187 -10.99 -36.01 -25.69
N SER A 188 -10.30 -35.71 -24.58
CA SER A 188 -8.95 -36.21 -24.32
C SER A 188 -9.00 -37.65 -23.77
N ALA A 189 -7.90 -38.38 -23.85
CA ALA A 189 -7.76 -39.72 -23.27
C ALA A 189 -8.15 -39.77 -21.78
N ASP A 190 -7.79 -38.72 -21.04
CA ASP A 190 -8.03 -38.50 -19.60
C ASP A 190 -9.44 -37.94 -19.28
N GLY A 191 -10.35 -37.92 -20.26
CA GLY A 191 -11.77 -37.57 -20.07
C GLY A 191 -12.07 -36.08 -20.00
N TRP A 192 -11.13 -35.20 -20.39
CA TRP A 192 -11.37 -33.77 -20.56
C TRP A 192 -12.17 -33.46 -21.82
N SER A 193 -13.10 -32.51 -21.78
CA SER A 193 -13.72 -31.98 -22.99
C SER A 193 -12.75 -31.05 -23.72
N ILE A 194 -12.50 -31.34 -25.00
CA ILE A 194 -11.72 -30.50 -25.90
C ILE A 194 -12.67 -29.50 -26.57
N CYS A 195 -12.23 -28.26 -26.78
CA CYS A 195 -13.06 -27.23 -27.39
C CYS A 195 -12.28 -26.29 -28.32
N THR A 196 -13.01 -25.46 -29.06
CA THR A 196 -12.41 -24.42 -29.92
C THR A 196 -11.92 -23.24 -29.09
N LEU A 197 -10.91 -22.52 -29.59
CA LEU A 197 -10.38 -21.29 -28.99
C LEU A 197 -11.46 -20.26 -28.61
N LYS A 198 -12.56 -20.18 -29.39
CA LYS A 198 -13.72 -19.33 -29.08
C LYS A 198 -14.43 -19.77 -27.80
N ARG A 199 -14.76 -21.05 -27.66
CA ARG A 199 -15.37 -21.61 -26.43
C ARG A 199 -14.41 -21.55 -25.24
N PHE A 200 -13.12 -21.75 -25.45
CA PHE A 200 -12.12 -21.60 -24.40
C PHE A 200 -12.01 -20.15 -23.90
N ASN A 201 -12.01 -19.16 -24.80
CA ASN A 201 -12.03 -17.74 -24.42
C ASN A 201 -13.35 -17.34 -23.72
N GLN A 202 -14.50 -17.89 -24.11
CA GLN A 202 -15.76 -17.73 -23.35
C GLN A 202 -15.65 -18.33 -21.93
N TYR A 203 -15.04 -19.52 -21.79
CA TYR A 203 -14.78 -20.12 -20.48
C TYR A 203 -13.77 -19.32 -19.64
N ARG A 204 -12.74 -18.70 -20.25
CA ARG A 204 -11.83 -17.77 -19.57
C ARG A 204 -12.58 -16.56 -18.98
N LYS A 205 -13.58 -15.99 -19.67
CA LYS A 205 -14.44 -14.94 -19.09
C LYS A 205 -15.26 -15.42 -17.88
N TYR A 206 -15.74 -16.66 -17.90
CA TYR A 206 -16.37 -17.24 -16.71
C TYR A 206 -15.38 -17.43 -15.55
N LEU A 207 -14.20 -17.99 -15.81
CA LEU A 207 -13.16 -18.15 -14.80
C LEU A 207 -12.62 -16.79 -14.30
N ARG A 208 -12.66 -15.73 -15.12
CA ARG A 208 -12.41 -14.34 -14.73
C ARG A 208 -13.42 -13.86 -13.69
N ARG A 209 -14.71 -14.13 -13.90
CA ARG A 209 -15.80 -13.80 -12.97
C ARG A 209 -15.64 -14.51 -11.63
N VAL A 210 -15.30 -15.81 -11.64
CA VAL A 210 -14.99 -16.59 -10.41
C VAL A 210 -13.71 -16.10 -9.72
N HIS A 211 -12.65 -15.78 -10.46
CA HIS A 211 -11.44 -15.22 -9.89
C HIS A 211 -11.67 -13.81 -9.30
N LEU A 212 -12.48 -12.97 -9.95
CA LEU A 212 -12.79 -11.63 -9.46
C LEU A 212 -13.66 -11.63 -8.20
N SER A 213 -14.60 -12.57 -8.02
CA SER A 213 -15.28 -12.68 -6.72
C SER A 213 -14.26 -12.99 -5.63
N LEU A 214 -13.37 -13.97 -5.84
CA LEU A 214 -12.27 -14.27 -4.90
C LEU A 214 -11.34 -13.06 -4.64
N VAL A 215 -11.08 -12.22 -5.64
CA VAL A 215 -10.31 -10.96 -5.50
C VAL A 215 -11.07 -9.90 -4.70
N HIS A 216 -12.37 -9.73 -4.92
CA HIS A 216 -13.17 -8.77 -4.17
C HIS A 216 -13.28 -9.19 -2.71
N LYS A 217 -13.53 -10.48 -2.46
CA LYS A 217 -13.53 -11.08 -1.13
C LYS A 217 -12.21 -10.80 -0.39
N GLU A 218 -11.06 -11.14 -0.99
CA GLU A 218 -9.71 -10.86 -0.46
C GLU A 218 -9.32 -9.36 -0.40
N LEU A 219 -10.16 -8.43 -0.89
CA LEU A 219 -10.03 -7.00 -0.59
C LEU A 219 -10.77 -6.62 0.70
N GLU A 220 -11.89 -7.26 1.00
CA GLU A 220 -12.78 -6.90 2.10
C GLU A 220 -12.15 -7.19 3.48
N TYR A 221 -11.45 -8.32 3.64
CA TYR A 221 -10.41 -8.65 4.64
C TYR A 221 -9.37 -7.56 4.82
N GLN A 222 -8.77 -7.11 3.72
CA GLN A 222 -7.67 -6.16 3.83
C GLN A 222 -8.16 -4.79 4.26
N ASP A 223 -9.38 -4.40 3.89
CA ASP A 223 -10.01 -3.16 4.32
C ASP A 223 -10.63 -3.28 5.73
N ALA A 224 -11.24 -4.41 6.09
CA ALA A 224 -11.80 -4.67 7.41
C ALA A 224 -10.73 -4.95 8.49
N LEU A 225 -9.60 -5.56 8.14
CA LEU A 225 -8.43 -5.72 9.02
C LEU A 225 -7.66 -4.40 9.19
N GLN A 226 -7.59 -3.56 8.15
CA GLN A 226 -7.07 -2.20 8.30
C GLN A 226 -8.00 -1.34 9.17
N TYR A 227 -9.32 -1.48 9.00
CA TYR A 227 -10.32 -0.98 9.93
C TYR A 227 -10.10 -1.53 11.35
N GLU A 228 -9.81 -2.82 11.52
CA GLU A 228 -9.67 -3.46 12.83
C GLU A 228 -8.57 -2.80 13.63
N LEU A 229 -7.39 -2.73 13.01
CA LEU A 229 -6.18 -2.13 13.56
C LEU A 229 -6.34 -0.62 13.79
N HIS A 230 -7.06 0.08 12.91
CA HIS A 230 -7.38 1.49 13.09
C HIS A 230 -8.29 1.73 14.30
N MET A 231 -9.36 0.95 14.47
CA MET A 231 -10.22 1.04 15.65
C MET A 231 -9.46 0.69 16.94
N ILE A 232 -8.61 -0.35 16.93
CA ILE A 232 -7.76 -0.70 18.08
C ILE A 232 -6.81 0.45 18.42
N LYS A 233 -6.21 1.11 17.42
CA LYS A 233 -5.35 2.28 17.63
C LYS A 233 -6.13 3.44 18.26
N MET A 234 -7.34 3.75 17.75
CA MET A 234 -8.19 4.80 18.34
C MET A 234 -8.60 4.46 19.77
N TYR A 235 -8.99 3.21 20.06
CA TYR A 235 -9.32 2.79 21.42
C TYR A 235 -8.12 2.87 22.37
N LYS A 236 -6.90 2.57 21.91
CA LYS A 236 -5.69 2.82 22.71
C LYS A 236 -5.51 4.31 23.00
N GLN A 237 -5.57 5.18 22.00
CA GLN A 237 -5.45 6.64 22.22
C GLN A 237 -6.52 7.16 23.20
N ILE A 238 -7.77 6.72 23.08
CA ILE A 238 -8.84 7.07 24.04
C ILE A 238 -8.59 6.47 25.43
N MET A 239 -8.01 5.26 25.52
CA MET A 239 -7.63 4.65 26.79
C MET A 239 -6.48 5.44 27.44
N ASP A 240 -5.43 5.78 26.70
CA ASP A 240 -4.29 6.55 27.16
C ASP A 240 -4.73 7.96 27.61
N GLU A 241 -5.57 8.64 26.82
CA GLU A 241 -6.18 9.93 27.18
C GLU A 241 -7.10 9.83 28.40
N THR A 242 -7.86 8.73 28.56
CA THR A 242 -8.71 8.55 29.75
C THR A 242 -7.90 8.13 30.97
N MET A 243 -6.79 7.40 30.82
CA MET A 243 -5.82 7.12 31.86
C MET A 243 -5.17 8.41 32.35
N GLU A 244 -4.63 9.24 31.45
CA GLU A 244 -4.14 10.58 31.78
C GLU A 244 -5.21 11.44 32.47
N GLN A 245 -6.47 11.38 32.02
CA GLN A 245 -7.56 12.09 32.70
C GLN A 245 -7.90 11.49 34.06
N THR A 246 -7.80 10.18 34.27
CA THR A 246 -7.99 9.55 35.60
C THR A 246 -6.79 9.75 36.51
N GLU A 247 -5.57 9.89 35.99
CA GLU A 247 -4.37 10.25 36.76
C GLU A 247 -4.40 11.73 37.14
N ARG A 248 -4.79 12.63 36.23
CA ARG A 248 -5.03 14.05 36.54
C ARG A 248 -6.21 14.21 37.49
N LYS A 249 -7.28 13.41 37.34
CA LYS A 249 -8.39 13.38 38.31
C LYS A 249 -7.93 12.79 39.63
N ALA A 250 -7.18 11.69 39.67
CA ALA A 250 -6.60 11.13 40.88
C ALA A 250 -5.71 12.17 41.55
N MET A 251 -4.76 12.80 40.85
CA MET A 251 -3.96 13.91 41.39
C MET A 251 -4.83 15.09 41.87
N MET A 252 -5.94 15.43 41.21
CA MET A 252 -6.89 16.46 41.67
C MET A 252 -7.87 15.96 42.75
N GLU A 253 -7.96 14.64 42.96
CA GLU A 253 -8.75 13.93 43.96
C GLU A 253 -7.88 13.37 45.10
N GLU A 254 -6.54 13.56 45.01
CA GLU A 254 -5.44 13.26 45.94
C GLU A 254 -4.85 14.56 46.48
N ALA A 255 -4.53 15.55 45.65
CA ALA A 255 -4.52 16.94 46.09
C ALA A 255 -5.92 17.35 46.56
N GLY A 256 -6.96 16.76 45.98
CA GLY A 256 -8.32 16.78 46.50
C GLY A 256 -8.60 15.75 47.60
N ALA A 257 -7.75 14.74 47.86
CA ALA A 257 -7.87 13.87 49.03
C ALA A 257 -7.21 14.65 50.14
N ALA A 258 -5.90 14.88 50.10
CA ALA A 258 -5.15 15.83 50.91
C ALA A 258 -5.78 17.23 51.05
N ASN A 259 -6.74 17.69 50.22
CA ASN A 259 -7.60 18.85 50.53
C ASN A 259 -9.04 18.51 50.97
N ARG A 260 -9.61 17.34 50.67
CA ARG A 260 -10.73 16.71 51.43
C ARG A 260 -10.23 15.91 52.64
N GLU A 261 -8.99 16.10 53.07
CA GLU A 261 -8.24 15.32 54.08
C GLU A 261 -7.24 16.20 54.78
N ALA A 262 -6.92 17.38 54.25
CA ALA A 262 -6.83 18.62 55.01
C ALA A 262 -8.20 19.33 55.13
N LEU A 263 -9.30 18.81 54.53
CA LEU A 263 -10.70 19.08 54.91
C LEU A 263 -11.43 17.80 55.38
N ARG A 264 -10.69 16.70 55.56
CA ARG A 264 -10.87 15.63 56.56
C ARG A 264 -9.67 15.51 57.49
N ASP A 265 -8.89 16.58 57.67
CA ASP A 265 -8.15 16.99 58.89
C ASP A 265 -8.43 18.49 59.21
N TYR A 266 -9.02 19.26 58.31
CA TYR A 266 -10.04 20.25 58.69
C TYR A 266 -11.43 19.58 58.76
N HIS A 267 -11.63 18.30 58.38
CA HIS A 267 -12.45 17.39 59.19
C HIS A 267 -11.56 16.73 60.25
N MET A 268 -10.91 15.56 60.24
CA MET A 268 -10.09 14.96 61.36
C MET A 268 -9.41 15.89 62.42
N ASN A 269 -9.08 17.18 62.20
CA ASN A 269 -8.88 18.23 63.22
C ASN A 269 -9.92 19.37 63.36
N ARG A 270 -10.81 19.74 62.41
CA ARG A 270 -12.15 20.23 62.84
C ARG A 270 -13.00 19.09 63.39
N ILE A 271 -12.46 17.86 63.51
CA ILE A 271 -12.97 16.62 64.12
C ILE A 271 -12.19 16.32 65.43
N LYS A 272 -10.90 16.61 65.50
CA LYS A 272 -10.28 17.08 66.75
C LYS A 272 -10.81 18.49 67.14
N ARG A 273 -11.92 18.93 66.50
CA ARG A 273 -12.99 19.88 66.92
C ARG A 273 -14.48 19.41 66.66
N LEU A 274 -14.73 18.21 66.10
CA LEU A 274 -16.00 17.62 65.58
C LEU A 274 -15.97 16.04 65.39
N LEU A 275 -15.20 15.26 66.18
CA LEU A 275 -15.53 13.91 66.74
C LEU A 275 -15.78 14.08 68.24
N LYS A 276 -15.11 15.09 68.79
CA LYS A 276 -15.77 16.32 69.23
C LYS A 276 -17.12 16.71 68.40
N ASN A 277 -17.80 15.85 67.48
CA ASN A 277 -18.96 15.90 66.40
C ASN A 277 -19.20 14.88 65.08
N ILE A 278 -19.20 15.21 63.70
CA ILE A 278 -20.01 14.61 62.47
C ILE A 278 -19.40 13.96 61.08
N ARG A 279 -20.13 13.77 59.88
CA ARG A 279 -20.07 12.62 58.79
C ARG A 279 -19.95 12.77 57.14
N ASP A 280 -20.74 12.12 56.19
CA ASP A 280 -20.31 11.32 54.89
C ASP A 280 -20.53 11.57 53.25
N LYS A 281 -21.33 10.82 52.36
CA LYS A 281 -21.00 10.10 50.98
C LYS A 281 -21.76 10.23 49.52
N GLU A 282 -21.48 9.41 48.41
CA GLU A 282 -22.36 8.94 47.17
C GLU A 282 -21.91 8.97 45.58
N ARG A 283 -22.62 8.31 44.55
CA ARG A 283 -22.76 8.43 42.98
C ARG A 283 -22.42 7.26 41.88
N ARG A 284 -22.58 7.36 40.47
CA ARG A 284 -22.11 6.40 39.30
C ARG A 284 -22.93 6.31 37.88
N VAL A 285 -22.44 5.82 36.63
CA VAL A 285 -23.17 5.61 35.22
C VAL A 285 -22.42 4.92 33.92
N ARG A 286 -22.99 4.66 32.65
CA ARG A 286 -22.34 4.08 31.32
C ARG A 286 -23.16 3.48 30.02
N LYS A 287 -22.74 3.49 28.67
CA LYS A 287 -23.23 2.69 27.38
C LYS A 287 -22.54 2.88 25.91
N LEU A 288 -22.87 2.17 24.73
CA LEU A 288 -22.25 2.23 23.27
C LEU A 288 -22.94 1.49 21.97
N TYR A 289 -22.56 1.65 20.61
CA TYR A 289 -23.08 0.95 19.29
C TYR A 289 -22.40 1.13 17.79
N LYS A 290 -22.84 0.43 16.63
CA LYS A 290 -22.53 0.41 15.09
C LYS A 290 -21.12 0.09 14.46
N ARG A 291 -20.98 -0.84 13.45
CA ARG A 291 -20.28 -0.75 12.09
C ARG A 291 -20.19 -2.16 11.42
N ARG A 292 -20.53 -2.44 10.14
CA ARG A 292 -19.88 -2.01 8.87
C ARG A 292 -18.38 -2.34 8.86
N ALA A 293 -17.97 -3.33 8.07
CA ALA A 293 -16.57 -3.72 7.80
C ALA A 293 -15.78 -4.34 8.98
N ARG A 294 -16.34 -5.38 9.60
CA ARG A 294 -15.60 -6.49 10.25
C ARG A 294 -16.15 -7.89 9.84
N GLU A 295 -16.97 -7.98 8.79
CA GLU A 295 -17.84 -9.14 8.49
C GLU A 295 -17.48 -9.86 7.17
N GLN A 296 -16.25 -9.69 6.71
CA GLN A 296 -15.91 -9.54 5.29
C GLN A 296 -14.38 -9.44 5.22
N GLU A 297 -13.53 -10.13 4.44
CA GLU A 297 -13.49 -11.39 3.67
C GLU A 297 -14.33 -12.52 4.24
N LEU A 298 -14.14 -12.77 5.55
CA LEU A 298 -13.83 -14.13 6.05
C LEU A 298 -15.01 -15.12 5.96
N ARG A 299 -16.11 -14.66 5.40
CA ARG A 299 -17.38 -15.35 5.18
C ARG A 299 -17.77 -15.63 3.74
N ILE A 300 -16.92 -15.40 2.74
CA ILE A 300 -17.23 -15.86 1.36
C ILE A 300 -16.15 -16.74 0.71
N LYS A 301 -15.39 -17.43 1.55
CA LYS A 301 -14.43 -18.48 1.19
C LYS A 301 -15.12 -19.68 0.52
N LYS A 302 -14.97 -19.76 -0.80
CA LYS A 302 -14.93 -21.00 -1.59
C LYS A 302 -16.10 -21.99 -1.45
N GLY A 303 -17.32 -21.42 -1.47
CA GLY A 303 -18.55 -22.09 -1.86
C GLY A 303 -18.58 -22.57 -3.32
N GLN A 304 -17.80 -23.59 -3.58
CA GLN A 304 -18.14 -24.62 -4.54
C GLN A 304 -19.65 -24.72 -4.83
N ARG A 305 -19.98 -24.88 -6.11
CA ARG A 305 -20.89 -25.91 -6.63
C ARG A 305 -22.15 -26.14 -5.77
N LEU A 306 -23.33 -26.05 -6.37
CA LEU A 306 -23.82 -27.27 -7.00
C LEU A 306 -24.58 -27.08 -8.32
N GLN A 307 -25.07 -28.21 -8.84
CA GLN A 307 -26.28 -28.27 -9.67
C GLN A 307 -27.34 -27.35 -9.02
N ALA A 308 -27.85 -26.33 -9.67
CA ALA A 308 -28.81 -26.37 -10.78
C ALA A 308 -28.64 -25.13 -11.69
N GLU A 309 -29.30 -24.93 -12.82
CA GLU A 309 -30.02 -25.81 -13.76
C GLU A 309 -29.80 -25.12 -15.13
N GLN A 310 -29.47 -25.76 -16.26
CA GLN A 310 -29.52 -27.17 -16.66
C GLN A 310 -30.91 -27.83 -16.70
N GLU A 311 -31.95 -27.03 -16.54
CA GLU A 311 -33.27 -27.20 -17.15
C GLU A 311 -33.46 -25.92 -18.00
N LEU A 312 -33.05 -25.84 -19.27
CA LEU A 312 -33.41 -26.69 -20.42
C LEU A 312 -34.92 -26.63 -20.69
N LYS A 313 -35.32 -26.58 -21.97
CA LYS A 313 -36.72 -26.53 -22.45
C LYS A 313 -37.36 -25.15 -22.18
N LYS A 314 -37.62 -24.31 -23.18
CA LYS A 314 -37.99 -24.64 -24.57
C LYS A 314 -36.78 -24.64 -25.52
N LYS A 315 -36.64 -25.58 -26.46
CA LYS A 315 -37.63 -26.19 -27.39
C LYS A 315 -38.19 -25.15 -28.39
N ILE A 316 -38.75 -25.63 -29.49
CA ILE A 316 -38.84 -24.91 -30.78
C ILE A 316 -37.42 -24.77 -31.35
N SER A 317 -37.00 -25.54 -32.35
CA SER A 317 -37.70 -26.63 -33.06
C SER A 317 -36.69 -27.76 -33.40
N ASP A 318 -37.11 -28.99 -33.64
CA ASP A 318 -37.81 -29.44 -34.86
C ASP A 318 -37.07 -29.01 -36.14
N GLU A 319 -35.90 -29.60 -36.34
CA GLU A 319 -35.58 -30.42 -37.53
C GLU A 319 -34.58 -31.48 -37.05
N LEU A 320 -35.03 -32.49 -36.29
CA LEU A 320 -36.14 -33.39 -36.66
C LEU A 320 -35.96 -33.81 -38.13
N ASN A 321 -34.90 -34.58 -38.39
CA ASN A 321 -34.45 -34.93 -39.74
C ASN A 321 -33.87 -33.69 -40.47
N ARG A 322 -32.77 -33.78 -41.21
CA ARG A 322 -32.43 -34.88 -42.11
C ARG A 322 -31.02 -35.42 -41.83
N ARG A 323 -30.85 -36.72 -41.69
CA ARG A 323 -31.05 -37.78 -42.72
C ARG A 323 -30.17 -37.47 -43.94
N LYS A 324 -29.02 -38.14 -44.05
CA LYS A 324 -28.84 -39.38 -44.83
C LYS A 324 -28.94 -39.13 -46.36
N LYS A 325 -27.94 -39.62 -47.13
CA LYS A 325 -27.75 -39.56 -48.62
C LYS A 325 -26.83 -38.41 -49.10
N ILE A 326 -26.04 -38.47 -50.19
CA ILE A 326 -25.68 -39.52 -51.20
C ILE A 326 -24.33 -39.11 -51.92
N ALA A 327 -23.77 -39.77 -52.95
CA ALA A 327 -23.04 -41.05 -52.93
C ALA A 327 -22.34 -41.43 -54.28
N THR A 328 -22.64 -40.78 -55.42
CA THR A 328 -22.41 -41.29 -56.80
C THR A 328 -21.02 -41.12 -57.44
N LEU A 329 -20.03 -40.51 -56.78
CA LEU A 329 -18.84 -39.91 -57.40
C LEU A 329 -17.65 -40.85 -57.80
N ARG A 330 -17.78 -42.18 -57.72
CA ARG A 330 -16.60 -43.04 -57.43
C ARG A 330 -15.63 -43.41 -58.57
N ARG A 331 -16.01 -43.42 -59.85
CA ARG A 331 -15.13 -43.96 -60.92
C ARG A 331 -14.05 -43.01 -61.47
N TRP A 332 -14.00 -41.76 -61.00
CA TRP A 332 -13.03 -40.76 -61.45
C TRP A 332 -11.71 -40.76 -60.65
N HIS A 333 -11.50 -41.77 -59.79
CA HIS A 333 -10.75 -41.56 -58.54
C HIS A 333 -9.40 -42.30 -58.43
N GLU A 334 -9.03 -43.17 -59.38
CA GLU A 334 -7.93 -44.15 -59.21
C GLU A 334 -6.62 -43.81 -59.94
N SER A 335 -6.66 -43.34 -61.19
CA SER A 335 -5.43 -42.89 -61.89
C SER A 335 -4.90 -41.56 -61.36
N ASP A 336 -5.81 -40.64 -60.98
CA ASP A 336 -5.43 -39.44 -60.23
C ASP A 336 -4.77 -39.82 -58.91
N GLU A 337 -5.28 -40.85 -58.22
CA GLU A 337 -4.76 -41.32 -56.94
C GLU A 337 -3.27 -41.65 -56.95
N LYS A 338 -2.74 -42.26 -58.03
CA LYS A 338 -1.30 -42.62 -58.12
C LYS A 338 -0.40 -41.40 -58.30
N ARG A 339 -0.80 -40.45 -59.16
CA ARG A 339 -0.09 -39.17 -59.36
C ARG A 339 -0.18 -38.32 -58.09
N MET A 340 -1.35 -38.27 -57.47
CA MET A 340 -1.57 -37.69 -56.16
C MET A 340 -0.70 -38.34 -55.09
N LYS A 341 -0.53 -39.67 -55.05
CA LYS A 341 0.31 -40.36 -54.03
C LYS A 341 1.78 -39.93 -54.05
N PHE A 342 2.39 -39.69 -55.22
CA PHE A 342 3.76 -39.16 -55.28
C PHE A 342 3.85 -37.67 -54.89
N LEU A 343 2.92 -36.85 -55.39
CA LEU A 343 2.84 -35.43 -55.01
C LEU A 343 2.51 -35.25 -53.52
N ARG A 344 1.69 -36.14 -52.96
CA ARG A 344 1.40 -36.25 -51.52
C ARG A 344 2.66 -36.55 -50.74
N LYS A 345 3.49 -37.54 -51.09
CA LYS A 345 4.79 -37.76 -50.40
C LYS A 345 5.68 -36.51 -50.37
N ILE A 346 5.86 -35.82 -51.50
CA ILE A 346 6.66 -34.58 -51.53
C ILE A 346 6.00 -33.44 -50.74
N ALA A 347 4.67 -33.36 -50.72
CA ALA A 347 3.92 -32.40 -49.91
C ALA A 347 3.98 -32.76 -48.41
N GLU A 348 3.95 -34.04 -48.06
CA GLU A 348 4.08 -34.60 -46.71
C GLU A 348 5.48 -34.33 -46.16
N ASP A 349 6.54 -34.50 -46.93
CA ASP A 349 7.91 -34.18 -46.49
C ASP A 349 8.12 -32.67 -46.34
N LYS A 350 7.61 -31.87 -47.28
CA LYS A 350 7.57 -30.41 -47.12
C LYS A 350 6.69 -29.98 -45.94
N ALA A 351 5.63 -30.71 -45.61
CA ALA A 351 4.79 -30.48 -44.44
C ALA A 351 5.47 -30.91 -43.14
N ARG A 352 6.17 -32.06 -43.10
CA ARG A 352 7.00 -32.52 -41.99
C ARG A 352 8.09 -31.50 -41.65
N GLN A 353 8.84 -31.04 -42.66
CA GLN A 353 9.85 -29.99 -42.46
C GLN A 353 9.24 -28.64 -42.02
N LYS A 354 8.06 -28.27 -42.51
CA LYS A 354 7.34 -27.06 -42.05
C LYS A 354 6.86 -27.21 -40.60
N ALA A 355 6.24 -28.34 -40.25
CA ALA A 355 5.78 -28.65 -38.90
C ALA A 355 6.93 -28.67 -37.91
N GLU A 356 8.09 -29.24 -38.28
CA GLU A 356 9.26 -29.27 -37.42
C GLU A 356 9.87 -27.87 -37.24
N LYS A 357 9.96 -27.06 -38.31
CA LYS A 357 10.33 -25.64 -38.20
C LYS A 357 9.33 -24.83 -37.35
N VAL A 358 8.05 -25.22 -37.31
CA VAL A 358 7.04 -24.64 -36.41
C VAL A 358 7.26 -25.10 -34.96
N ARG A 359 7.53 -26.40 -34.70
CA ARG A 359 7.89 -26.91 -33.36
C ARG A 359 9.14 -26.26 -32.79
N GLN A 360 10.19 -26.08 -33.59
CA GLN A 360 11.41 -25.39 -33.14
C GLN A 360 11.16 -23.90 -32.85
N ARG A 361 10.35 -23.21 -33.66
CA ARG A 361 9.91 -21.83 -33.38
C ARG A 361 9.03 -21.74 -32.13
N TRP A 362 8.22 -22.76 -31.86
CA TRP A 362 7.36 -22.85 -30.67
C TRP A 362 8.17 -22.94 -29.38
N HIS A 363 9.12 -23.88 -29.29
CA HIS A 363 9.99 -24.03 -28.12
C HIS A 363 10.82 -22.77 -27.87
N ARG A 364 11.52 -22.25 -28.90
CA ARG A 364 12.25 -20.98 -28.79
C ARG A 364 11.38 -19.80 -28.31
N LYS A 365 10.08 -19.80 -28.63
CA LYS A 365 9.14 -18.77 -28.15
C LYS A 365 8.76 -18.96 -26.67
N ILE A 366 8.65 -20.20 -26.19
CA ILE A 366 8.48 -20.51 -24.77
C ILE A 366 9.71 -20.07 -23.98
N ASP A 367 10.91 -20.45 -24.43
CA ASP A 367 12.15 -20.19 -23.70
C ASP A 367 12.49 -18.69 -23.69
N ASN A 368 12.35 -17.99 -24.82
CA ASN A 368 12.48 -16.54 -24.87
C ASN A 368 11.47 -15.84 -23.95
N GLN A 369 10.23 -16.35 -23.79
CA GLN A 369 9.28 -15.80 -22.84
C GLN A 369 9.69 -16.05 -21.39
N ARG A 370 10.19 -17.26 -21.05
CA ARG A 370 10.72 -17.56 -19.72
C ARG A 370 11.86 -16.62 -19.33
N MET A 371 12.83 -16.42 -20.23
CA MET A 371 13.95 -15.49 -20.00
C MET A 371 13.49 -14.04 -19.85
N MET A 372 12.58 -13.56 -20.71
CA MET A 372 12.00 -12.21 -20.61
C MET A 372 11.23 -11.99 -19.29
N PHE A 373 10.58 -13.03 -18.76
CA PHE A 373 9.87 -12.93 -17.49
C PHE A 373 10.79 -13.03 -16.27
N ALA A 374 11.85 -13.85 -16.31
CA ALA A 374 12.88 -13.87 -15.27
C ALA A 374 13.53 -12.48 -15.13
N ALA A 375 14.01 -11.90 -16.24
CA ALA A 375 14.58 -10.55 -16.25
C ALA A 375 13.58 -9.47 -15.78
N GLN A 376 12.30 -9.58 -16.16
CA GLN A 376 11.27 -8.66 -15.67
C GLN A 376 11.09 -8.75 -14.15
N ASP A 377 11.13 -9.96 -13.58
CA ASP A 377 10.93 -10.17 -12.16
C ASP A 377 12.17 -9.74 -11.35
N GLU A 378 13.39 -10.02 -11.82
CA GLU A 378 14.65 -9.47 -11.29
C GLU A 378 14.61 -7.92 -11.24
N HIS A 379 14.15 -7.27 -12.30
CA HIS A 379 13.97 -5.81 -12.33
C HIS A 379 12.91 -5.33 -11.33
N LEU A 380 11.84 -6.10 -11.07
CA LEU A 380 10.83 -5.77 -10.08
C LEU A 380 11.33 -5.95 -8.64
N GLU A 381 12.21 -6.92 -8.38
CA GLU A 381 12.89 -7.10 -7.10
C GLU A 381 13.91 -5.99 -6.84
N LEU A 382 14.69 -5.60 -7.85
CA LEU A 382 15.60 -4.46 -7.78
C LEU A 382 14.84 -3.16 -7.48
N HIS A 383 13.72 -2.90 -8.18
CA HIS A 383 12.79 -1.80 -7.84
C HIS A 383 12.25 -1.90 -6.39
N ALA A 384 12.00 -3.10 -5.87
CA ALA A 384 11.51 -3.29 -4.52
C ALA A 384 12.59 -3.01 -3.45
N ASN A 385 13.85 -3.38 -3.70
CA ASN A 385 14.96 -3.15 -2.79
C ASN A 385 15.35 -1.66 -2.73
N ILE A 386 15.47 -1.00 -3.88
CA ILE A 386 15.67 0.47 -3.96
C ILE A 386 14.56 1.23 -3.21
N ARG A 387 13.32 0.72 -3.24
CA ARG A 387 12.20 1.30 -2.47
C ARG A 387 12.35 1.12 -0.96
N LYS A 388 12.84 -0.04 -0.48
CA LYS A 388 13.14 -0.25 0.96
C LYS A 388 14.22 0.73 1.43
N GLU A 389 15.33 0.79 0.72
CA GLU A 389 16.46 1.69 1.00
C GLU A 389 16.02 3.16 1.06
N ASN A 390 15.23 3.61 0.07
CA ASN A 390 14.64 4.95 0.06
C ASN A 390 13.76 5.23 1.29
N ILE A 391 12.97 4.25 1.73
CA ILE A 391 12.10 4.39 2.92
C ILE A 391 12.95 4.45 4.18
N GLU A 392 13.94 3.58 4.33
CA GLU A 392 14.86 3.59 5.48
C GLU A 392 15.63 4.90 5.60
N LEU A 393 16.17 5.43 4.50
CA LEU A 393 16.91 6.69 4.50
C LEU A 393 16.01 7.87 4.86
N ARG A 394 14.75 7.88 4.39
CA ARG A 394 13.74 8.87 4.79
C ARG A 394 13.37 8.75 6.27
N ASN A 395 13.25 7.53 6.79
CA ASN A 395 12.98 7.29 8.21
C ASN A 395 14.15 7.77 9.09
N LYS A 396 15.38 7.36 8.75
CA LYS A 396 16.64 7.80 9.40
C LYS A 396 16.80 9.34 9.37
N TYR A 397 16.31 10.02 8.33
CA TYR A 397 16.28 11.48 8.25
C TYR A 397 15.17 12.10 9.12
N ALA A 398 13.96 11.54 9.10
CA ALA A 398 12.84 11.97 9.95
C ALA A 398 13.09 11.73 11.45
N GLU A 399 13.90 10.72 11.81
CA GLU A 399 14.38 10.48 13.18
C GLU A 399 15.32 11.59 13.64
N LYS A 400 16.30 11.97 12.80
CA LYS A 400 17.21 13.09 13.09
C LYS A 400 16.48 14.44 13.20
N ILE A 401 15.40 14.64 12.45
CA ILE A 401 14.53 15.82 12.62
C ILE A 401 13.79 15.76 13.96
N ARG A 402 13.16 14.63 14.30
CA ARG A 402 12.45 14.45 15.58
C ARG A 402 13.37 14.61 16.80
N GLN A 403 14.61 14.13 16.72
CA GLN A 403 15.63 14.33 17.76
C GLN A 403 15.93 15.82 17.96
N LYS A 404 16.23 16.57 16.88
CA LYS A 404 16.47 18.02 16.95
C LYS A 404 15.27 18.81 17.48
N GLN A 405 14.05 18.42 17.11
CA GLN A 405 12.83 19.03 17.64
C GLN A 405 12.67 18.78 19.15
N LEU A 406 13.02 17.59 19.63
CA LEU A 406 13.00 17.25 21.05
C LEU A 406 14.08 18.01 21.83
N GLU A 407 15.29 18.13 21.28
CA GLU A 407 16.40 18.93 21.84
C GLU A 407 15.98 20.40 22.00
N GLN A 408 15.47 21.01 20.93
CA GLN A 408 14.94 22.39 20.94
C GLN A 408 13.81 22.58 21.96
N PHE A 409 12.90 21.60 22.10
CA PHE A 409 11.83 21.65 23.09
C PHE A 409 12.37 21.59 24.53
N GLN A 410 13.37 20.75 24.80
CA GLN A 410 14.04 20.69 26.11
C GLN A 410 14.82 21.98 26.41
N GLU A 411 15.46 22.59 25.41
CA GLU A 411 16.10 23.91 25.57
C GLU A 411 15.10 25.01 25.91
N LEU A 412 13.96 25.06 25.21
CA LEU A 412 12.88 25.99 25.52
C LEU A 412 12.33 25.80 26.93
N GLN A 413 12.17 24.56 27.41
CA GLN A 413 11.82 24.27 28.81
C GLN A 413 12.89 24.78 29.79
N LYS A 414 14.19 24.50 29.54
CA LYS A 414 15.31 25.00 30.36
C LYS A 414 15.33 26.54 30.41
N VAL A 415 15.06 27.22 29.29
CA VAL A 415 14.94 28.68 29.21
C VAL A 415 13.73 29.20 30.00
N GLN A 416 12.57 28.54 29.94
CA GLN A 416 11.42 28.91 30.77
C GLN A 416 11.70 28.74 32.27
N LEU A 417 12.37 27.66 32.69
CA LEU A 417 12.78 27.46 34.08
C LEU A 417 13.76 28.53 34.55
N ARG A 418 14.76 28.89 33.73
CA ARG A 418 15.67 30.02 34.00
C ARG A 418 14.92 31.35 34.13
N LYS A 419 13.98 31.65 33.23
CA LYS A 419 13.13 32.86 33.33
C LYS A 419 12.29 32.88 34.62
N LYS A 420 11.70 31.75 35.02
CA LYS A 420 10.98 31.62 36.30
C LYS A 420 11.90 31.84 37.51
N ALA A 421 13.13 31.31 37.49
CA ALA A 421 14.11 31.50 38.56
C ALA A 421 14.56 32.97 38.70
N VAL A 422 14.84 33.67 37.59
CA VAL A 422 15.16 35.11 37.60
C VAL A 422 13.97 35.94 38.08
N ALA A 423 12.75 35.60 37.67
CA ALA A 423 11.55 36.27 38.17
C ALA A 423 11.27 36.02 39.66
N LYS A 424 11.71 34.88 40.21
CA LYS A 424 11.69 34.61 41.66
C LYS A 424 12.72 35.47 42.40
N ARG A 425 13.97 35.49 41.93
CA ARG A 425 15.03 36.35 42.50
C ARG A 425 14.64 37.82 42.52
N ARG A 426 14.11 38.37 41.42
CA ARG A 426 13.62 39.76 41.39
C ARG A 426 12.51 40.06 42.40
N LYS A 427 11.65 39.09 42.71
CA LYS A 427 10.63 39.22 43.77
C LYS A 427 11.20 39.09 45.18
N GLU A 428 12.33 38.42 45.33
CA GLU A 428 13.06 38.32 46.60
C GLU A 428 13.90 39.58 46.83
N GLU A 429 14.55 40.10 45.79
CA GLU A 429 15.23 41.41 45.75
C GLU A 429 14.28 42.56 46.12
N THR A 430 13.08 42.64 45.52
CA THR A 430 12.11 43.69 45.89
C THR A 430 11.56 43.52 47.31
N ARG A 431 11.38 42.28 47.79
CA ARG A 431 11.00 42.02 49.20
C ARG A 431 12.10 42.44 50.17
N MET A 432 13.37 42.15 49.86
CA MET A 432 14.51 42.59 50.67
C MET A 432 14.63 44.12 50.66
N SER A 433 14.44 44.77 49.51
CA SER A 433 14.42 46.23 49.41
C SER A 433 13.30 46.85 50.25
N VAL A 434 12.07 46.31 50.20
CA VAL A 434 10.96 46.77 51.05
C VAL A 434 11.27 46.53 52.54
N ALA A 435 11.76 45.34 52.92
CA ALA A 435 12.09 45.04 54.31
C ALA A 435 13.23 45.92 54.86
N VAL A 436 14.22 46.28 54.04
CA VAL A 436 15.28 47.23 54.40
C VAL A 436 14.73 48.64 54.56
N MET A 437 13.82 49.09 53.69
CA MET A 437 13.13 50.38 53.83
C MET A 437 12.24 50.42 55.08
N GLU A 438 11.50 49.35 55.37
CA GLU A 438 10.68 49.22 56.59
C GLU A 438 11.55 49.22 57.86
N ALA A 439 12.70 48.53 57.85
CA ALA A 439 13.66 48.56 58.95
C ALA A 439 14.28 49.95 59.15
N TRP A 440 14.66 50.64 58.08
CA TRP A 440 15.14 52.03 58.13
C TRP A 440 14.07 53.00 58.65
N LEU A 441 12.81 52.85 58.23
CA LEU A 441 11.69 53.61 58.76
C LEU A 441 11.41 53.29 60.25
N GLY A 442 11.67 52.06 60.68
CA GLY A 442 11.67 51.68 62.10
C GLY A 442 12.76 52.39 62.89
N ILE A 443 14.01 52.36 62.41
CA ILE A 443 15.16 53.05 63.02
C ILE A 443 14.89 54.56 63.11
N LEU A 444 14.44 55.20 62.02
CA LEU A 444 14.10 56.63 61.99
C LEU A 444 12.98 57.00 62.98
N LYS A 445 12.00 56.10 63.21
CA LYS A 445 10.97 56.29 64.24
C LYS A 445 11.56 56.19 65.66
N THR A 446 12.46 55.24 65.92
CA THR A 446 13.13 55.14 67.23
C THR A 446 14.08 56.30 67.50
N VAL A 447 14.81 56.78 66.48
CA VAL A 447 15.68 57.96 66.59
C VAL A 447 14.87 59.23 66.87
N ASN A 448 13.70 59.40 66.28
CA ASN A 448 12.81 60.54 66.59
C ASN A 448 12.26 60.54 68.03
N ALA A 449 12.38 59.43 68.78
CA ALA A 449 12.02 59.35 70.19
C ALA A 449 13.18 59.68 71.15
N THR A 450 14.37 60.01 70.62
CA THR A 450 15.57 60.37 71.41
C THR A 450 16.19 61.66 70.88
N GLU A 451 16.49 62.62 71.76
CA GLU A 451 16.89 63.98 71.37
C GLU A 451 18.34 64.11 70.86
N ARG A 452 18.64 63.51 69.70
CA ARG A 452 19.89 63.71 68.94
C ARG A 452 19.62 63.95 67.45
N ARG A 453 18.96 65.07 67.16
CA ARG A 453 18.51 65.43 65.80
C ARG A 453 19.58 65.95 64.84
N LEU A 454 20.76 66.36 65.32
CA LEU A 454 21.76 67.05 64.50
C LEU A 454 22.84 66.11 63.93
N ASP A 455 23.49 65.30 64.77
CA ASP A 455 24.62 64.46 64.37
C ASP A 455 24.29 63.49 63.22
N LEU A 456 23.09 62.89 63.26
CA LEU A 456 22.66 61.90 62.26
C LEU A 456 22.27 62.52 60.91
N LEU A 457 21.84 63.79 60.87
CA LEU A 457 21.61 64.48 59.60
C LEU A 457 22.92 64.75 58.85
N LEU A 458 24.01 65.02 59.58
CA LEU A 458 25.35 65.21 59.02
C LEU A 458 25.94 63.92 58.43
N ILE A 459 25.56 62.76 58.96
CA ILE A 459 25.96 61.45 58.42
C ILE A 459 25.12 61.10 57.18
N LEU A 460 23.83 61.45 57.18
CA LEU A 460 22.92 61.16 56.05
C LEU A 460 23.25 61.97 54.78
N SER A 461 23.75 63.21 54.88
CA SER A 461 24.21 63.96 53.69
C SER A 461 25.38 63.27 52.97
N ASN A 462 26.26 62.61 53.73
CA ASN A 462 27.50 62.02 53.22
C ASN A 462 27.29 60.60 52.67
N LEU A 463 26.13 59.98 52.93
CA LEU A 463 25.74 58.67 52.39
C LEU A 463 24.74 58.77 51.22
N LEU A 464 24.21 59.96 50.93
CA LEU A 464 23.38 60.25 49.74
C LEU A 464 24.18 60.89 48.60
N THR A 465 25.51 60.97 48.73
CA THR A 465 26.45 61.52 47.75
C THR A 465 27.41 60.46 47.16
N ILE A 466 27.11 59.17 47.37
CA ILE A 466 27.80 57.98 46.83
C ILE A 466 26.75 57.04 46.22
#